data_AF-A0AAU6AI95-F1
#
_entry.id   AF-A0AAU6AI95-F1
#
_cell.length_a   1.000
_cell.length_b   1.000
_cell.length_c   1.000
_cell.angle_alpha   90.00
_cell.angle_beta   90.00
_cell.angle_gamma   90.00
#
_symmetry.space_group_name_H-M   'P 1'
#
loop_
_entity.id
_entity.type
_entity.pdbx_description
1 polymer ?
#
loop_
_entity_poly.entity_id
_entity_poly.type
_entity_poly.pdbx_seq_one_letter_code
_entity_poly.pdbx_strand_id
1 'polypeptide(L)'
;MSSPISLAALAPIMDRIMVDTVQVFRPGPEVLDPDTGVYVPGPDIIVYDGLGAVFAVGGPGLVVALAGQPVPDDPRDRYRLLTPLDAPLASRDDHVRVTAATQDQGLLNRVWRVLDISDANTLAVVRTTWMDESTQTTGA
;
A
#
# COMPACT_ATOMS: atom_id res chain seq x y z
N MET A 1 6.31 -16.64 -38.35
CA MET A 1 6.25 -15.25 -37.85
C MET A 1 5.85 -15.32 -36.38
N SER A 2 6.73 -14.95 -35.44
CA SER A 2 6.38 -14.91 -34.02
C SER A 2 5.43 -13.73 -33.81
N SER A 3 4.22 -13.97 -33.29
CA SER A 3 3.39 -12.88 -32.80
C SER A 3 4.17 -12.12 -31.73
N PRO A 4 4.12 -10.77 -31.70
CA PRO A 4 4.71 -10.01 -30.61
C PRO A 4 4.06 -10.47 -29.29
N ILE A 5 4.88 -10.64 -28.25
CA ILE A 5 4.38 -10.97 -26.90
C ILE A 5 3.44 -9.84 -26.47
N SER A 6 2.16 -10.16 -26.30
CA SER A 6 1.19 -9.22 -25.74
C SER A 6 1.37 -9.15 -24.23
N LEU A 7 1.48 -7.95 -23.67
CA LEU A 7 1.51 -7.78 -22.21
C LEU A 7 0.24 -8.30 -21.53
N ALA A 8 -0.90 -8.30 -22.23
CA ALA A 8 -2.14 -8.89 -21.72
C ALA A 8 -1.99 -10.40 -21.47
N ALA A 9 -1.10 -11.09 -22.19
CA ALA A 9 -0.83 -12.51 -21.97
C ALA A 9 -0.11 -12.78 -20.64
N LEU A 10 0.42 -11.74 -19.98
CA LEU A 10 1.07 -11.87 -18.67
C LEU A 10 0.08 -11.73 -17.50
N ALA A 11 -1.15 -11.24 -17.72
CA ALA A 11 -2.12 -11.06 -16.63
C ALA A 11 -2.39 -12.36 -15.83
N PRO A 12 -2.63 -13.53 -16.46
CA PRO A 12 -2.82 -14.78 -15.71
C PRO A 12 -1.57 -15.26 -14.95
N ILE A 13 -0.38 -14.79 -15.35
CA ILE A 13 0.87 -15.06 -14.64
C ILE A 13 0.95 -14.16 -13.40
N MET A 14 0.55 -12.89 -13.53
CA MET A 14 0.51 -11.96 -12.40
C MET A 14 -0.44 -12.41 -11.30
N ASP A 15 -1.60 -12.98 -11.64
CA ASP A 15 -2.54 -13.55 -10.67
C ASP A 15 -1.94 -14.72 -9.87
N ARG A 16 -0.94 -15.41 -10.43
CA ARG A 16 -0.21 -16.48 -9.72
C ARG A 16 0.95 -15.96 -8.87
N ILE A 17 1.38 -14.73 -9.11
CA ILE A 17 2.47 -14.07 -8.37
C ILE A 17 1.89 -13.25 -7.20
N MET A 18 0.78 -12.54 -7.42
CA MET A 18 0.03 -11.84 -6.39
C MET A 18 -0.84 -12.85 -5.64
N VAL A 19 -0.25 -13.53 -4.66
CA VAL A 19 -0.90 -14.60 -3.89
C VAL A 19 -1.56 -14.14 -2.60
N ASP A 20 -1.41 -12.86 -2.26
CA ASP A 20 -1.99 -12.28 -1.04
C ASP A 20 -3.29 -11.53 -1.39
N THR A 21 -4.16 -11.40 -0.39
CA THR A 21 -5.34 -10.51 -0.47
C THR A 21 -5.03 -9.23 0.29
N VAL A 22 -5.20 -8.10 -0.39
CA VAL A 22 -4.97 -6.77 0.15
C VAL A 22 -6.28 -6.00 0.13
N GLN A 23 -6.41 -5.09 1.09
CA GLN A 23 -7.51 -4.15 1.13
C GLN A 23 -6.96 -2.73 1.13
N VAL A 24 -7.40 -1.94 0.16
CA VAL A 24 -7.20 -0.49 0.13
C VAL A 24 -8.47 0.14 0.69
N PHE A 25 -8.32 1.01 1.68
CA PHE A 25 -9.44 1.66 2.34
C PHE A 25 -9.12 3.11 2.65
N ARG A 26 -10.15 3.95 2.65
CA ARG A 26 -10.07 5.31 3.13
C ARG A 26 -10.59 5.36 4.56
N PRO A 27 -9.81 5.86 5.53
CA PRO A 27 -10.30 6.06 6.89
C PRO A 27 -11.58 6.89 6.89
N GLY A 28 -12.57 6.44 7.66
CA GLY A 28 -13.81 7.19 7.85
C GLY A 28 -13.54 8.53 8.56
N PRO A 29 -14.40 9.54 8.38
CA PRO A 29 -14.30 10.77 9.16
C PRO A 29 -14.51 10.47 10.65
N GLU A 30 -13.87 11.24 11.52
CA GLU A 30 -14.12 11.18 12.97
C GLU A 30 -15.60 11.47 13.27
N VAL A 31 -16.23 10.60 14.05
CA VAL A 31 -17.63 10.71 14.49
C VAL A 31 -17.64 10.90 15.99
N LEU A 32 -18.40 11.90 16.47
CA LEU A 32 -18.59 12.10 17.90
C LEU A 32 -19.46 10.98 18.48
N ASP A 33 -18.92 10.22 19.42
CA ASP A 33 -19.69 9.26 20.21
C ASP A 33 -20.60 10.04 21.19
N PRO A 34 -21.94 9.91 21.08
CA PRO A 34 -22.88 10.66 21.91
C PRO A 34 -22.87 10.24 23.38
N ASP A 35 -22.42 9.01 23.69
CA ASP A 35 -22.43 8.48 25.05
C ASP A 35 -21.15 8.86 25.82
N THR A 36 -20.01 8.94 25.11
CA THR A 36 -18.71 9.26 25.72
C THR A 36 -18.26 10.71 25.49
N GLY A 37 -18.81 11.39 24.48
CA GLY A 37 -18.40 12.74 24.07
C GLY A 37 -17.02 12.78 23.42
N VAL A 38 -16.46 11.63 23.04
CA VAL A 38 -15.14 11.50 22.41
C VAL A 38 -15.31 11.27 20.91
N TYR A 39 -14.43 11.85 20.10
CA TYR A 39 -14.36 11.54 18.68
C TYR A 39 -13.74 10.16 18.49
N VAL A 40 -14.44 9.30 17.74
CA VAL A 40 -13.96 7.98 17.35
C VAL A 40 -13.87 7.89 15.83
N PRO A 41 -12.93 7.11 15.29
CA PRO A 41 -12.85 6.89 13.85
C PRO A 41 -14.17 6.33 13.32
N GLY A 42 -14.70 6.97 12.28
CA GLY A 42 -15.83 6.45 11.53
C GLY A 42 -15.48 5.18 10.76
N PRO A 43 -16.49 4.48 10.20
CA PRO A 43 -16.25 3.26 9.44
C PRO A 43 -15.40 3.55 8.19
N ASP A 44 -14.45 2.66 7.93
CA ASP A 44 -13.61 2.70 6.73
C ASP A 44 -14.44 2.56 5.45
N ILE A 45 -14.04 3.30 4.41
CA ILE A 45 -14.59 3.15 3.06
C ILE A 45 -13.65 2.25 2.27
N ILE A 46 -14.08 1.03 1.93
CA ILE A 46 -13.26 0.10 1.15
C ILE A 46 -13.20 0.56 -0.31
N VAL A 47 -11.99 0.84 -0.79
CA VAL A 47 -11.71 1.25 -2.18
C VAL A 47 -11.44 0.03 -3.05
N TYR A 48 -10.73 -0.96 -2.51
CA TYR A 48 -10.37 -2.20 -3.19
C TYR A 48 -10.21 -3.33 -2.18
N ASP A 49 -10.67 -4.52 -2.53
CA ASP A 49 -10.44 -5.76 -1.78
C ASP A 49 -10.23 -6.89 -2.79
N GLY A 50 -9.03 -7.48 -2.79
CA GLY A 50 -8.67 -8.48 -3.78
C GLY A 50 -7.18 -8.78 -3.84
N LEU A 51 -6.74 -9.40 -4.92
CA LEU A 51 -5.34 -9.79 -5.09
C LEU A 51 -4.41 -8.59 -5.06
N GLY A 52 -3.28 -8.74 -4.38
CA GLY A 52 -2.22 -7.76 -4.39
C GLY A 52 -0.92 -8.34 -3.89
N ALA A 53 0.14 -7.53 -3.97
CA ALA A 53 1.43 -7.86 -3.39
C ALA A 53 2.06 -6.61 -2.78
N VAL A 54 2.62 -6.77 -1.59
CA VAL A 54 3.33 -5.72 -0.86
C VAL A 54 4.81 -6.09 -0.77
N PHE A 55 5.70 -5.15 -1.07
CA PHE A 55 7.14 -5.37 -0.90
C PHE A 55 7.87 -4.08 -0.51
N ALA A 56 8.92 -4.21 0.28
CA ALA A 56 9.77 -3.09 0.70
C ALA A 56 10.62 -2.59 -0.48
N VAL A 57 10.77 -1.27 -0.59
CA VAL A 57 11.59 -0.61 -1.62
C VAL A 57 12.71 0.16 -0.93
N GLY A 58 13.74 -0.60 -0.54
CA GLY A 58 14.93 -0.10 0.14
C GLY A 58 14.98 -0.49 1.62
N GLY A 59 16.20 -0.60 2.15
CA GLY A 59 16.44 -0.60 3.60
C GLY A 59 16.43 0.84 4.15
N PRO A 60 16.63 1.03 5.46
CA PRO A 60 16.57 2.35 6.09
C PRO A 60 17.45 3.35 5.33
N GLY A 61 16.80 4.35 4.74
CA GLY A 61 17.46 5.34 3.88
C GLY A 61 18.32 6.27 4.71
N LEU A 62 19.64 6.12 4.64
CA LEU A 62 20.57 7.00 5.34
C LEU A 62 20.65 8.34 4.61
N VAL A 63 19.90 9.34 5.08
CA VAL A 63 20.01 10.71 4.56
C VAL A 63 21.24 11.36 5.17
N VAL A 64 22.32 11.50 4.39
CA VAL A 64 23.50 12.28 4.80
C VAL A 64 23.15 13.77 4.68
N ALA A 65 22.92 14.43 5.81
CA ALA A 65 22.67 15.86 5.85
C ALA A 65 23.97 16.66 5.61
N LEU A 66 23.84 17.78 4.89
CA LEU A 66 24.82 18.86 4.90
C LEU A 66 24.83 19.54 6.28
N ALA A 67 26.00 19.87 6.80
CA ALA A 67 26.16 20.43 8.14
C ALA A 67 25.26 21.67 8.37
N GLY A 68 24.43 21.62 9.42
CA GLY A 68 23.56 22.73 9.83
C GLY A 68 22.09 22.63 9.41
N GLN A 69 21.69 21.60 8.67
CA GLN A 69 20.27 21.31 8.41
C GLN A 69 19.71 20.36 9.48
N PRO A 70 18.51 20.62 10.04
CA PRO A 70 17.81 19.62 10.84
C PRO A 70 17.50 18.43 9.95
N VAL A 71 18.00 17.25 10.34
CA VAL A 71 17.72 15.98 9.65
C VAL A 71 16.22 15.74 9.76
N PRO A 72 15.45 15.66 8.66
CA PRO A 72 14.23 14.89 8.70
C PRO A 72 14.72 13.45 8.79
N ASP A 73 14.62 12.85 9.97
CA ASP A 73 14.53 11.41 10.05
C ASP A 73 13.32 11.08 9.14
N ASP A 74 13.54 10.34 8.05
CA ASP A 74 12.44 9.74 7.29
C ASP A 74 12.34 8.30 7.81
N PRO A 75 11.79 8.08 9.02
CA PRO A 75 11.81 6.78 9.69
C PRO A 75 10.88 5.77 9.01
N ARG A 76 10.21 6.17 7.93
CA ARG A 76 9.17 5.36 7.34
C ARG A 76 9.75 4.55 6.20
N ASP A 77 9.87 3.26 6.47
CA ASP A 77 10.22 2.26 5.47
C ASP A 77 9.26 2.41 4.27
N ARG A 78 9.85 2.56 3.09
CA ARG A 78 9.08 2.70 1.84
C ARG A 78 8.69 1.32 1.33
N TYR A 79 7.45 1.20 0.92
CA TYR A 79 6.91 0.01 0.31
C TYR A 79 6.26 0.36 -1.02
N ARG A 80 6.05 -0.68 -1.83
CA ARG A 80 5.18 -0.64 -2.99
C ARG A 80 4.08 -1.67 -2.85
N LEU A 81 2.89 -1.27 -3.29
CA LEU A 81 1.75 -2.13 -3.53
C LEU A 81 1.64 -2.41 -5.03
N LEU A 82 1.45 -3.67 -5.40
CA LEU A 82 0.98 -4.10 -6.71
C LEU A 82 -0.48 -4.52 -6.63
N THR A 83 -1.26 -4.07 -7.61
CA THR A 83 -2.63 -4.54 -7.83
C THR A 83 -2.87 -4.81 -9.32
N PRO A 84 -3.88 -5.62 -9.67
CA PRO A 84 -4.36 -5.76 -11.04
C PRO A 84 -4.64 -4.39 -11.71
N LEU A 85 -4.53 -4.32 -13.05
CA LEU A 85 -4.74 -3.06 -13.78
C LEU A 85 -6.18 -2.55 -13.72
N ASP A 86 -7.15 -3.45 -13.56
CA ASP A 86 -8.57 -3.14 -13.38
C ASP A 86 -8.93 -2.74 -11.95
N ALA A 87 -8.02 -2.90 -10.98
CA ALA A 87 -8.20 -2.35 -9.65
C ALA A 87 -8.30 -0.81 -9.72
N PRO A 88 -9.16 -0.18 -8.89
CA PRO A 88 -9.26 1.26 -8.79
C PRO A 88 -7.91 1.93 -8.46
N LEU A 89 -7.79 3.20 -8.83
CA LEU A 89 -6.67 4.04 -8.40
C LEU A 89 -6.75 4.27 -6.89
N ALA A 90 -5.72 3.85 -6.17
CA ALA A 90 -5.53 4.29 -4.78
C ALA A 90 -5.19 5.78 -4.79
N SER A 91 -5.81 6.53 -3.90
CA SER A 91 -5.57 7.96 -3.72
C SER A 91 -4.60 8.19 -2.57
N ARG A 92 -3.94 9.36 -2.58
CA ARG A 92 -3.13 9.81 -1.46
C ARG A 92 -3.91 9.73 -0.15
N ASP A 93 -3.24 9.27 0.91
CA ASP A 93 -3.78 9.06 2.25
C ASP A 93 -4.83 7.93 2.38
N ASP A 94 -5.13 7.20 1.30
CA ASP A 94 -5.74 5.88 1.45
C ASP A 94 -4.75 4.96 2.21
N HIS A 95 -5.29 4.00 2.93
CA HIS A 95 -4.54 3.02 3.71
C HIS A 95 -4.62 1.65 3.05
N VAL A 96 -3.59 0.83 3.28
CA VAL A 96 -3.46 -0.51 2.75
C VAL A 96 -3.21 -1.47 3.91
N ARG A 97 -3.92 -2.59 3.95
CA ARG A 97 -3.65 -3.72 4.84
C ARG A 97 -3.69 -5.03 4.07
N VAL A 98 -2.95 -6.03 4.55
CA VAL A 98 -3.07 -7.42 4.05
C VAL A 98 -4.12 -8.13 4.88
N THR A 99 -5.15 -8.67 4.23
CA THR A 99 -6.24 -9.40 4.89
C THR A 99 -6.04 -10.91 4.82
N ALA A 100 -5.31 -11.39 3.82
CA ALA A 100 -4.83 -12.77 3.75
C ALA A 100 -3.39 -12.81 3.23
N ALA A 101 -2.47 -13.23 4.09
CA ALA A 101 -1.07 -13.43 3.73
C ALA A 101 -0.83 -14.92 3.44
N THR A 102 -0.24 -15.22 2.31
CA THR A 102 0.09 -16.59 1.89
C THR A 102 1.54 -16.93 2.21
N GLN A 103 2.48 -15.98 2.05
CA GLN A 103 3.92 -16.24 2.18
C GLN A 103 4.49 -15.76 3.53
N ASP A 104 4.12 -14.56 3.98
CA ASP A 104 4.66 -13.95 5.20
C ASP A 104 3.54 -13.44 6.12
N GLN A 105 3.29 -14.17 7.21
CA GLN A 105 2.26 -13.83 8.19
C GLN A 105 2.55 -12.52 8.94
N GLY A 106 3.79 -12.01 8.89
CA GLY A 106 4.17 -10.72 9.46
C GLY A 106 3.42 -9.53 8.82
N LEU A 107 2.77 -9.72 7.68
CA LEU A 107 2.02 -8.68 6.98
C LEU A 107 0.63 -8.37 7.57
N LEU A 108 0.00 -9.31 8.29
CA LEU A 108 -1.43 -9.23 8.67
C LEU A 108 -1.78 -8.13 9.69
N ASN A 109 -0.79 -7.61 10.44
CA ASN A 109 -0.99 -6.59 11.47
C ASN A 109 -0.36 -5.24 11.12
N ARG A 110 -0.08 -5.04 9.83
CA ARG A 110 0.61 -3.85 9.34
C ARG A 110 -0.34 -3.03 8.50
N VAL A 111 -0.17 -1.72 8.59
CA VAL A 111 -0.90 -0.76 7.78
C VAL A 111 0.12 0.16 7.12
N TRP A 112 -0.10 0.42 5.84
CA TRP A 112 0.67 1.38 5.06
C TRP A 112 -0.24 2.49 4.58
N ARG A 113 0.31 3.70 4.49
CA ARG A 113 -0.40 4.85 3.95
C ARG A 113 0.12 5.14 2.55
N VAL A 114 -0.80 5.39 1.63
CA VAL A 114 -0.51 5.72 0.24
C VAL A 114 0.09 7.13 0.16
N LEU A 115 1.26 7.22 -0.45
CA LEU A 115 2.03 8.47 -0.53
C LEU A 115 1.54 9.41 -1.62
N ASP A 116 1.10 8.85 -2.75
CA ASP A 116 0.58 9.56 -3.90
C ASP A 116 -0.39 8.67 -4.68
N ILE A 117 -1.16 9.26 -5.59
CA ILE A 117 -2.03 8.51 -6.50
C ILE A 117 -1.23 7.42 -7.23
N SER A 118 -1.82 6.22 -7.43
CA SER A 118 -1.10 5.12 -8.08
C SER A 118 -0.52 5.54 -9.44
N ASP A 119 0.65 4.99 -9.77
CA ASP A 119 1.39 5.37 -10.96
C ASP A 119 0.55 5.19 -12.24
N ALA A 120 0.52 6.25 -13.07
CA ALA A 120 -0.08 6.22 -14.39
C ALA A 120 0.99 5.93 -15.45
N ASN A 121 0.97 4.72 -16.00
CA ASN A 121 1.97 4.25 -16.96
C ASN A 121 1.33 3.90 -18.31
N THR A 122 1.97 4.28 -19.43
CA THR A 122 1.54 3.88 -20.78
C THR A 122 1.91 2.44 -21.13
N LEU A 123 2.76 1.81 -20.33
CA LEU A 123 3.19 0.43 -20.45
C LEU A 123 3.20 -0.20 -19.06
N ALA A 124 2.23 -1.08 -18.77
CA ALA A 124 2.12 -1.73 -17.46
C ALA A 124 1.44 -3.10 -17.59
N VAL A 125 1.76 -4.00 -16.65
CA VAL A 125 1.10 -5.31 -16.47
C VAL A 125 0.33 -5.35 -15.15
N VAL A 126 0.74 -4.52 -14.19
CA VAL A 126 0.10 -4.30 -12.89
C VAL A 126 0.14 -2.81 -12.56
N ARG A 127 -0.78 -2.38 -11.70
CA ARG A 127 -0.77 -1.05 -11.10
C ARG A 127 0.23 -1.05 -9.94
N THR A 128 1.02 0.01 -9.83
CA THR A 128 1.99 0.20 -8.75
C THR A 128 1.60 1.42 -7.94
N THR A 129 1.67 1.32 -6.61
CA THR A 129 1.36 2.42 -5.69
C THR A 129 2.47 2.53 -4.65
N TRP A 130 2.97 3.74 -4.43
CA TRP A 130 3.94 4.02 -3.37
C TRP A 130 3.25 4.20 -2.03
N MET A 131 3.84 3.62 -0.99
CA MET A 131 3.30 3.69 0.36
C MET A 131 4.42 3.75 1.41
N ASP A 132 4.10 4.31 2.57
CA ASP A 132 4.97 4.33 3.74
C ASP A 132 4.29 3.57 4.89
N GLU A 133 5.06 2.85 5.71
CA GLU A 133 4.48 2.14 6.84
C GLU A 133 4.04 3.13 7.93
N SER A 134 2.78 3.04 8.36
CA SER A 134 2.24 3.88 9.42
C SER A 134 2.50 3.31 10.82
N THR A 135 2.72 1.99 10.93
CA THR A 135 2.67 1.27 12.20
C THR A 135 3.94 0.43 12.42
N GLN A 136 5.04 1.05 12.86
CA GLN A 136 6.07 0.32 13.61
C GLN A 136 5.65 0.28 15.09
N THR A 137 4.84 -0.70 15.48
CA THR A 137 4.64 -0.99 16.91
C THR A 137 5.27 -2.35 17.20
N THR A 138 6.54 -2.34 17.58
CA THR A 138 7.07 -3.45 18.37
C THR A 138 6.31 -3.40 19.70
N GLY A 139 5.52 -4.44 20.00
CA GLY A 139 4.84 -4.53 21.28
C GLY A 139 5.80 -4.25 22.44
N ALA A 140 5.33 -3.46 23.41
CA ALA A 140 6.05 -3.16 24.65
C ALA A 140 6.29 -4.43 25.49
#